data_AF-A0A9X4BRW3-F1
#
_entry.id   AF-A0A9X4BRW3-F1
#
_cell.length_a   1.000
_cell.length_b   1.000
_cell.length_c   1.000
_cell.angle_alpha   90.00
_cell.angle_beta   90.00
_cell.angle_gamma   90.00
#
_symmetry.space_group_name_H-M   'P 1'
#
loop_
_entity.id
_entity.type
_entity.pdbx_description
1 polymer ?
#
loop_
_entity_poly.entity_id
_entity_poly.type
_entity_poly.pdbx_seq_one_letter_code
_entity_poly.pdbx_strand_id
1 'polypeptide(L)'
;MIRSMTAFAGGERITPWGTLGCELRSVNHRFLEIGVRLPEELRALEPMLRERVAAKNSRGKLDLALRLRAPDNGQTLAVNESLLQELGALATRLDGVFPKLQVGFTDLLQLPGVLQVQDVDAPALQAQALALLDEVVDSFVAAREREGGKLSEAISERVDAIERIAAEVRTLIPAIREGQRAKLAARLADLPHPVDPGRAEQELVLWLQKLDVDEELDRLSSHISEIRRVLKQREPVGRRLDFLLQEFNREANTLGSKSVDSRTSNAAVDLKVLIDQIREQVQNIE
;
A
#
# COMPACT_ATOMS: atom_id res chain seq x y z
N MET A 1 -12.11 3.32 6.75
CA MET A 1 -11.49 2.08 7.26
C MET A 1 -10.06 2.10 6.76
N ILE A 2 -9.13 1.59 7.54
CA ILE A 2 -7.73 1.47 7.14
C ILE A 2 -7.64 0.64 5.86
N ARG A 3 -6.86 1.11 4.89
CA ARG A 3 -6.61 0.40 3.63
C ARG A 3 -5.11 0.16 3.47
N SER A 4 -4.74 -0.98 2.90
CA SER A 4 -3.35 -1.20 2.49
C SER A 4 -2.99 -0.29 1.30
N MET A 5 -1.74 0.17 1.20
CA MET A 5 -1.23 0.89 0.02
C MET A 5 -0.92 -0.04 -1.17
N THR A 6 -0.84 -1.35 -0.94
CA THR A 6 -0.54 -2.36 -1.96
C THR A 6 -1.75 -3.28 -2.16
N ALA A 7 -2.09 -3.54 -3.42
CA ALA A 7 -3.09 -4.52 -3.79
C ALA A 7 -2.93 -4.95 -5.25
N PHE A 8 -3.56 -6.08 -5.55
CA PHE A 8 -3.72 -6.60 -6.89
C PHE A 8 -5.18 -7.03 -7.08
N ALA A 9 -5.75 -6.69 -8.23
CA ALA A 9 -7.01 -7.24 -8.69
C ALA A 9 -6.93 -7.49 -10.18
N GLY A 10 -7.60 -8.55 -10.63
CA GLY A 10 -7.75 -8.87 -12.03
C GLY A 10 -9.12 -9.46 -12.31
N GLY A 11 -9.56 -9.30 -13.54
CA GLY A 11 -10.82 -9.86 -14.03
C GLY A 11 -10.74 -10.10 -15.53
N GLU A 12 -11.50 -11.08 -15.99
CA GLU A 12 -11.63 -11.39 -17.41
C GLU A 12 -13.11 -11.47 -17.77
N ARG A 13 -13.42 -11.07 -19.00
CA ARG A 13 -14.77 -11.08 -19.56
C ARG A 13 -14.72 -11.58 -20.99
N ILE A 14 -15.58 -12.55 -21.30
CA ILE A 14 -15.77 -13.01 -22.67
C ILE A 14 -16.69 -12.03 -23.39
N THR A 15 -16.25 -11.55 -24.55
CA THR A 15 -16.99 -10.61 -25.41
C THR A 15 -17.05 -11.15 -26.84
N PRO A 16 -17.95 -10.65 -27.70
CA PRO A 16 -17.97 -11.01 -29.12
C PRO A 16 -16.64 -10.79 -29.85
N TRP A 17 -15.82 -9.83 -29.39
CA TRP A 17 -14.51 -9.48 -29.97
C TRP A 17 -13.35 -10.23 -29.32
N GLY A 18 -13.64 -11.18 -28.43
CA GLY A 18 -12.66 -12.01 -27.75
C GLY A 18 -12.67 -11.87 -26.22
N THR A 19 -11.58 -12.30 -25.58
CA THR A 19 -11.45 -12.25 -24.11
C THR A 19 -10.81 -10.93 -23.69
N LEU A 20 -11.59 -10.11 -22.99
CA LEU A 20 -11.15 -8.86 -22.40
C LEU A 20 -10.65 -9.11 -20.98
N GLY A 21 -9.36 -8.88 -20.74
CA GLY A 21 -8.74 -8.92 -19.43
C GLY A 21 -8.45 -7.52 -18.90
N CYS A 22 -8.61 -7.34 -17.59
CA CYS A 22 -8.28 -6.12 -16.86
C CYS A 22 -7.48 -6.47 -15.61
N GLU A 23 -6.38 -5.76 -15.38
CA GLU A 23 -5.54 -5.91 -14.20
C GLU A 23 -5.25 -4.54 -13.59
N LEU A 24 -5.35 -4.44 -12.27
CA LEU A 24 -5.01 -3.27 -11.49
C LEU A 24 -4.03 -3.65 -10.38
N ARG A 25 -2.86 -3.01 -10.37
CA ARG A 25 -1.84 -3.18 -9.33
C ARG A 25 -1.59 -1.85 -8.63
N SER A 26 -1.28 -1.85 -7.33
CA SER A 26 -0.73 -0.66 -6.66
C SER A 26 0.53 -0.92 -5.87
N VAL A 27 1.35 0.13 -5.80
CA VAL A 27 2.50 0.23 -4.91
C VAL A 27 2.43 1.53 -4.10
N ASN A 28 3.13 1.54 -2.96
CA ASN A 28 3.24 2.73 -2.11
C ASN A 28 3.90 3.87 -2.89
N HIS A 29 3.18 4.98 -3.00
CA HIS A 29 3.68 6.22 -3.57
C HIS A 29 3.03 7.41 -2.87
N ARG A 30 3.72 8.55 -2.82
CA ARG A 30 3.23 9.75 -2.11
C ARG A 30 2.00 10.37 -2.76
N PHE A 31 1.98 10.37 -4.09
CA PHE A 31 0.90 10.94 -4.91
C PHE A 31 0.17 9.85 -5.67
N LEU A 32 -1.06 10.13 -6.07
CA LEU A 32 -1.79 9.27 -6.99
C LEU A 32 -1.16 9.39 -8.39
N GLU A 33 -0.54 8.32 -8.86
CA GLU A 33 -0.04 8.20 -10.23
C GLU A 33 -0.72 7.01 -10.89
N ILE A 34 -1.34 7.22 -12.06
CA ILE A 34 -2.04 6.16 -12.77
C ILE A 34 -1.30 5.91 -14.09
N GLY A 35 -0.63 4.76 -14.17
CA GLY A 35 -0.10 4.19 -15.39
C GLY A 35 -1.17 3.36 -16.09
N VAL A 36 -1.43 3.64 -17.37
CA VAL A 36 -2.48 2.96 -18.13
C VAL A 36 -1.85 2.30 -19.35
N ARG A 37 -2.07 0.99 -19.51
CA ARG A 37 -1.66 0.21 -20.68
C ARG A 37 -2.89 -0.35 -21.36
N LEU A 38 -3.11 0.05 -22.61
CA LEU A 38 -4.30 -0.28 -23.39
C LEU A 38 -3.91 -0.80 -24.77
N PRO A 39 -4.70 -1.73 -25.34
CA PRO A 39 -4.62 -2.04 -26.75
C PRO A 39 -5.19 -0.86 -27.57
N GLU A 40 -4.93 -0.85 -28.87
CA GLU A 40 -5.24 0.28 -29.76
C GLU A 40 -6.73 0.62 -29.79
N GLU A 41 -7.57 -0.41 -29.78
CA GLU A 41 -9.04 -0.35 -29.81
C GLU A 41 -9.64 0.35 -28.59
N LEU A 42 -8.90 0.39 -27.47
CA LEU A 42 -9.35 0.97 -26.20
C LEU A 42 -8.67 2.29 -25.84
N ARG A 43 -7.71 2.78 -26.65
CA ARG A 43 -6.97 4.02 -26.33
C ARG A 43 -7.87 5.23 -26.09
N ALA A 44 -8.98 5.33 -26.81
CA ALA A 44 -9.95 6.42 -26.64
C ALA A 44 -10.58 6.48 -25.24
N LEU A 45 -10.60 5.36 -24.50
CA LEU A 45 -11.15 5.30 -23.14
C LEU A 45 -10.18 5.78 -22.07
N GLU A 46 -8.91 5.99 -22.38
CA GLU A 46 -7.89 6.29 -21.36
C GLU A 46 -8.33 7.41 -20.37
N PRO A 47 -8.88 8.56 -20.82
CA PRO A 47 -9.30 9.62 -19.90
C PRO A 47 -10.39 9.15 -18.92
N MET A 48 -11.39 8.40 -19.42
CA MET A 48 -12.49 7.90 -18.60
C MET A 48 -12.04 6.82 -17.61
N LEU A 49 -11.13 5.93 -18.03
CA LEU A 49 -10.57 4.90 -17.14
C LEU A 49 -9.78 5.54 -16.00
N ARG A 50 -8.95 6.55 -16.30
CA ARG A 50 -8.20 7.31 -15.29
C ARG A 50 -9.13 7.99 -14.29
N GLU A 51 -10.18 8.66 -14.77
CA GLU A 51 -11.15 9.35 -13.91
C GLU A 51 -11.84 8.39 -12.94
N ARG A 52 -12.33 7.24 -13.44
CA ARG A 52 -13.00 6.23 -12.61
C ARG A 52 -12.08 5.63 -11.55
N VAL A 53 -10.83 5.33 -11.91
CA VAL A 53 -9.83 4.84 -10.95
C VAL A 53 -9.51 5.91 -9.90
N ALA A 54 -9.33 7.16 -10.32
CA ALA A 54 -9.04 8.28 -9.42
C ALA A 54 -10.20 8.60 -8.46
N ALA A 55 -11.45 8.40 -8.88
CA ALA A 55 -12.62 8.64 -8.04
C ALA A 55 -12.66 7.75 -6.78
N LYS A 56 -12.04 6.56 -6.83
CA LYS A 56 -12.02 5.58 -5.71
C LYS A 56 -10.68 5.47 -5.00
N ASN A 57 -9.63 6.16 -5.48
CA ASN A 57 -8.27 6.06 -4.95
C ASN A 57 -7.66 7.45 -4.76
N SER A 58 -7.16 7.75 -3.56
CA SER A 58 -6.57 9.06 -3.23
C SER A 58 -5.05 9.12 -3.32
N ARG A 59 -4.36 7.97 -3.29
CA ARG A 59 -2.90 7.89 -3.20
C ARG A 59 -2.38 6.56 -3.78
N GLY A 60 -1.10 6.55 -4.16
CA GLY A 60 -0.39 5.37 -4.62
C GLY A 60 -0.06 5.42 -6.12
N LYS A 61 0.88 4.59 -6.55
CA LYS A 61 1.11 4.38 -7.98
C LYS A 61 0.33 3.16 -8.42
N LEU A 62 -0.64 3.37 -9.31
CA LEU A 62 -1.55 2.36 -9.80
C LEU A 62 -1.20 2.05 -11.26
N ASP A 63 -0.98 0.78 -11.57
CA ASP A 63 -0.79 0.30 -12.93
C ASP A 63 -2.04 -0.45 -13.38
N LEU A 64 -2.81 0.18 -14.27
CA LEU A 64 -3.96 -0.40 -14.96
C LEU A 64 -3.52 -0.95 -16.31
N ALA A 65 -3.85 -2.21 -16.57
CA ALA A 65 -3.63 -2.85 -17.87
C ALA A 65 -4.91 -3.52 -18.36
N LEU A 66 -5.40 -3.11 -19.53
CA LEU A 66 -6.40 -3.88 -20.26
C LEU A 66 -5.73 -4.63 -21.42
N ARG A 67 -6.26 -5.80 -21.71
CA ARG A 67 -5.81 -6.66 -22.81
C ARG A 67 -7.04 -7.25 -23.50
N LEU A 68 -7.06 -7.19 -24.82
CA LEU A 68 -8.07 -7.87 -25.64
C LEU A 68 -7.35 -9.00 -26.39
N ARG A 69 -7.70 -10.25 -26.08
CA ARG A 69 -7.26 -11.41 -26.85
C ARG A 69 -8.35 -11.78 -27.83
N ALA A 70 -8.04 -11.79 -29.12
CA ALA A 70 -8.97 -12.24 -30.15
C ALA A 70 -9.49 -13.66 -29.82
N PRO A 71 -10.73 -14.01 -30.23
CA PRO A 71 -11.27 -15.34 -30.00
C PRO A 71 -10.40 -16.41 -30.68
N ASP A 72 -10.22 -17.56 -30.03
CA ASP A 72 -9.48 -18.73 -30.57
C ASP A 72 -10.17 -19.38 -31.78
N ASN A 73 -11.42 -18.99 -32.04
CA ASN A 73 -12.13 -19.38 -33.25
C ASN A 73 -11.46 -18.68 -34.42
N GLY A 74 -10.55 -19.42 -35.09
CA GLY A 74 -9.67 -18.93 -36.15
C GLY A 74 -10.35 -17.87 -36.99
N GLN A 75 -9.70 -16.71 -37.11
CA GLN A 75 -10.18 -15.60 -37.93
C GLN A 75 -10.69 -16.16 -39.26
N THR A 76 -12.01 -16.25 -39.42
CA THR A 76 -12.59 -16.46 -40.74
C THR A 76 -12.23 -15.20 -41.50
N LEU A 77 -11.20 -15.30 -42.34
CA LEU A 77 -10.78 -14.23 -43.23
C LEU A 77 -12.02 -13.86 -44.05
N ALA A 78 -12.65 -12.76 -43.67
CA ALA A 78 -13.76 -12.20 -44.43
C ALA A 78 -13.11 -11.41 -45.57
N VAL A 79 -13.55 -11.68 -46.79
CA VAL A 79 -13.05 -10.97 -47.96
C VAL A 79 -14.18 -10.14 -48.53
N ASN A 80 -13.90 -8.92 -48.93
CA ASN A 80 -14.88 -8.08 -49.61
C ASN A 80 -15.13 -8.64 -51.01
N GLU A 81 -16.16 -9.49 -51.15
CA GLU A 81 -16.47 -10.14 -52.43
C GLU A 81 -16.78 -9.16 -53.55
N SER A 82 -17.43 -8.02 -53.25
CA SER A 82 -17.69 -6.97 -54.23
C SER A 82 -16.39 -6.39 -54.78
N LEU A 83 -15.45 -6.05 -53.89
CA LEU A 83 -14.16 -5.50 -54.30
C LEU A 83 -13.32 -6.54 -55.07
N LEU A 84 -13.37 -7.81 -54.67
CA LEU A 84 -12.73 -8.89 -55.43
C LEU A 84 -13.30 -9.04 -56.84
N GLN A 85 -14.63 -8.94 -57.00
CA GLN A 85 -15.28 -8.99 -58.30
C GLN A 85 -14.86 -7.81 -59.18
N GLU A 86 -14.79 -6.60 -58.62
CA GLU A 86 -14.29 -5.42 -59.33
C GLU A 86 -12.83 -5.57 -59.76
N LEU A 87 -11.96 -6.07 -58.88
CA LEU A 87 -10.55 -6.36 -59.17
C LEU A 87 -10.41 -7.42 -60.27
N GLY A 88 -11.22 -8.48 -60.25
CA GLY A 88 -11.24 -9.50 -61.29
C GLY A 88 -11.68 -8.97 -62.67
N ALA A 89 -12.70 -8.11 -62.69
CA ALA A 89 -13.14 -7.44 -63.92
C ALA A 89 -12.08 -6.46 -64.45
N LEU A 90 -11.36 -5.78 -63.57
CA LEU A 90 -10.20 -4.93 -63.93
C LEU A 90 -9.07 -5.74 -64.54
N ALA A 91 -8.68 -6.84 -63.91
CA ALA A 91 -7.62 -7.73 -64.41
C ALA A 91 -7.94 -8.23 -65.83
N THR A 92 -9.19 -8.65 -66.07
CA THR A 92 -9.66 -9.12 -67.38
C THR A 92 -9.59 -8.02 -68.46
N ARG A 93 -9.97 -6.78 -68.13
CA ARG A 93 -9.90 -5.65 -69.08
C ARG A 93 -8.47 -5.23 -69.42
N LEU A 94 -7.55 -5.39 -68.49
CA LEU A 94 -6.16 -4.94 -68.64
C LEU A 94 -5.24 -5.96 -69.34
N ASP A 95 -5.72 -7.18 -69.57
CA ASP A 95 -4.94 -8.26 -70.20
C ASP A 95 -4.40 -7.88 -71.59
N GLY A 96 -5.18 -7.11 -72.37
CA GLY A 96 -4.75 -6.63 -73.69
C GLY A 96 -3.66 -5.54 -73.66
N VAL A 97 -3.50 -4.84 -72.53
CA VAL A 97 -2.49 -3.76 -72.36
C VAL A 97 -1.23 -4.29 -71.68
N PHE A 98 -1.39 -5.20 -70.71
CA PHE A 98 -0.30 -5.84 -69.98
C PHE A 98 -0.33 -7.37 -70.19
N PRO A 99 0.02 -7.85 -71.38
CA PRO A 99 0.02 -9.28 -71.66
C PRO A 99 1.00 -9.98 -70.71
N LYS A 100 0.51 -11.03 -70.03
CA LYS A 100 1.21 -11.83 -68.99
C LYS A 100 1.29 -11.20 -67.58
N LEU A 101 0.49 -10.20 -67.25
CA LEU A 101 0.38 -9.72 -65.87
C LEU A 101 -0.07 -10.89 -64.96
N GLN A 102 0.66 -11.14 -63.88
CA GLN A 102 0.27 -12.10 -62.84
C GLN A 102 0.13 -11.36 -61.51
N VAL A 103 -0.98 -11.61 -60.82
CA VAL A 103 -1.22 -11.08 -59.47
C VAL A 103 -1.25 -12.27 -58.52
N GLY A 104 -0.38 -12.26 -57.51
CA GLY A 104 -0.39 -13.28 -56.48
C GLY A 104 -1.62 -13.15 -55.58
N PHE A 105 -2.14 -14.26 -55.08
CA PHE A 105 -3.23 -14.24 -54.11
C PHE A 105 -2.88 -13.41 -52.86
N THR A 106 -1.63 -13.50 -52.41
CA THR A 106 -1.12 -12.69 -51.29
C THR A 106 -1.10 -11.20 -51.60
N ASP A 107 -0.86 -10.80 -52.85
CA ASP A 107 -0.84 -9.41 -53.27
C ASP A 107 -2.26 -8.82 -53.28
N LEU A 108 -3.26 -9.65 -53.66
CA LEU A 108 -4.68 -9.30 -53.56
C LEU A 108 -5.12 -9.10 -52.11
N LEU A 109 -4.67 -9.96 -51.19
CA LEU A 109 -5.02 -9.83 -49.78
C LEU A 109 -4.41 -8.57 -49.12
N GLN A 110 -3.30 -8.05 -49.65
CA GLN A 110 -2.65 -6.82 -49.14
C GLN A 110 -3.32 -5.53 -49.63
N LEU A 111 -4.21 -5.59 -50.64
CA LEU A 111 -4.93 -4.41 -51.10
C LEU A 111 -5.89 -3.90 -50.01
N PRO A 112 -5.83 -2.60 -49.67
CA PRO A 112 -6.73 -2.01 -48.68
C PRO A 112 -8.19 -2.30 -48.99
N GLY A 113 -8.90 -2.89 -48.02
CA GLY A 113 -10.33 -3.21 -48.12
C GLY A 113 -10.66 -4.57 -48.75
N VAL A 114 -9.67 -5.35 -49.24
CA VAL A 114 -9.90 -6.73 -49.70
C VAL A 114 -10.10 -7.67 -48.52
N LEU A 115 -9.14 -7.71 -47.59
CA LEU A 115 -9.37 -8.34 -46.29
C LEU A 115 -10.25 -7.44 -45.43
N GLN A 116 -11.45 -7.93 -45.10
CA GLN A 116 -12.32 -7.32 -44.11
C GLN A 116 -11.90 -7.79 -42.73
N VAL A 117 -11.32 -6.89 -41.95
CA VAL A 117 -11.25 -7.07 -40.50
C VAL A 117 -12.66 -6.84 -39.98
N GLN A 118 -13.19 -7.74 -39.13
CA GLN A 118 -14.50 -7.51 -38.49
C GLN A 118 -14.48 -6.14 -37.81
N ASP A 119 -15.41 -5.27 -38.18
CA ASP A 119 -15.60 -3.99 -37.51
C ASP A 119 -15.94 -4.27 -36.04
N VAL A 120 -15.04 -3.82 -35.16
CA VAL A 120 -15.29 -3.80 -33.73
C VAL A 120 -16.36 -2.73 -33.49
N ASP A 121 -17.51 -3.11 -32.96
CA ASP A 121 -18.49 -2.16 -32.43
C ASP A 121 -17.85 -1.46 -31.23
N ALA A 122 -17.19 -0.34 -31.51
CA ALA A 122 -16.41 0.40 -30.53
C ALA A 122 -17.28 0.81 -29.33
N PRO A 123 -18.49 1.38 -29.50
CA PRO A 123 -19.39 1.65 -28.37
C PRO A 123 -19.67 0.43 -27.48
N ALA A 124 -19.95 -0.73 -28.07
CA ALA A 124 -20.29 -1.92 -27.30
C ALA A 124 -19.06 -2.51 -26.57
N LEU A 125 -17.89 -2.55 -27.23
CA LEU A 125 -16.63 -2.95 -26.59
C LEU A 125 -16.28 -1.99 -25.43
N GLN A 126 -16.46 -0.68 -25.63
CA GLN A 126 -16.20 0.32 -24.61
C GLN A 126 -17.07 0.14 -23.36
N ALA A 127 -18.36 -0.14 -23.56
CA ALA A 127 -19.27 -0.43 -22.45
C ALA A 127 -18.83 -1.68 -21.65
N GLN A 128 -18.38 -2.74 -22.33
CA GLN A 128 -17.86 -3.93 -21.66
C GLN A 128 -16.56 -3.66 -20.90
N ALA A 129 -15.66 -2.84 -21.45
CA ALA A 129 -14.42 -2.45 -20.79
C ALA A 129 -14.66 -1.62 -19.52
N LEU A 130 -15.60 -0.68 -19.57
CA LEU A 130 -15.98 0.12 -18.40
C LEU A 130 -16.64 -0.73 -17.32
N ALA A 131 -17.54 -1.66 -17.69
CA ALA A 131 -18.16 -2.57 -16.73
C ALA A 131 -17.13 -3.49 -16.06
N LEU A 132 -16.19 -4.06 -16.83
CA LEU A 132 -15.11 -4.87 -16.27
C LEU A 132 -14.18 -4.05 -15.38
N LEU A 133 -13.88 -2.80 -15.73
CA LEU A 133 -13.10 -1.91 -14.88
C LEU A 133 -13.79 -1.70 -13.53
N ASP A 134 -15.09 -1.40 -13.51
CA ASP A 134 -15.81 -1.14 -12.27
C ASP A 134 -15.74 -2.35 -11.32
N GLU A 135 -15.93 -3.56 -11.85
CA GLU A 135 -15.81 -4.82 -11.09
C GLU A 135 -14.40 -5.02 -10.53
N VAL A 136 -13.36 -4.78 -11.35
CA VAL A 136 -11.97 -4.91 -10.91
C VAL A 136 -11.62 -3.86 -9.86
N VAL A 137 -12.08 -2.62 -10.01
CA VAL A 137 -11.84 -1.55 -9.04
C VAL A 137 -12.55 -1.83 -7.71
N ASP A 138 -13.77 -2.39 -7.73
CA ASP A 138 -14.47 -2.77 -6.50
C ASP A 138 -13.78 -3.93 -5.78
N SER A 139 -13.35 -4.96 -6.52
CA SER A 139 -12.53 -6.05 -5.98
C SER A 139 -11.21 -5.53 -5.41
N PHE A 140 -10.58 -4.58 -6.10
CA PHE A 140 -9.34 -3.95 -5.67
C PHE A 140 -9.49 -3.19 -4.35
N VAL A 141 -10.52 -2.36 -4.21
CA VAL A 141 -10.83 -1.65 -2.96
C VAL A 141 -11.10 -2.66 -1.83
N ALA A 142 -11.90 -3.69 -2.09
CA ALA A 142 -12.18 -4.73 -1.11
C ALA A 142 -10.92 -5.50 -0.67
N ALA A 143 -9.99 -5.75 -1.59
CA ALA A 143 -8.70 -6.35 -1.27
C ALA A 143 -7.86 -5.45 -0.36
N ARG A 144 -7.82 -4.13 -0.64
CA ARG A 144 -7.12 -3.15 0.20
C ARG A 144 -7.71 -3.05 1.60
N GLU A 145 -9.03 -3.11 1.73
CA GLU A 145 -9.73 -3.06 3.02
C GLU A 145 -9.49 -4.33 3.85
N ARG A 146 -9.53 -5.52 3.22
CA ARG A 146 -9.20 -6.78 3.92
C ARG A 146 -7.77 -6.78 4.44
N GLU A 147 -6.82 -6.36 3.62
CA GLU A 147 -5.42 -6.30 4.02
C GLU A 147 -5.18 -5.22 5.08
N GLY A 148 -5.80 -4.04 4.90
CA GLY A 148 -5.78 -2.97 5.91
C GLY A 148 -6.33 -3.40 7.26
N GLY A 149 -7.38 -4.24 7.28
CA GLY A 149 -7.91 -4.85 8.49
C GLY A 149 -6.87 -5.69 9.22
N LYS A 150 -6.19 -6.61 8.51
CA LYS A 150 -5.12 -7.44 9.08
C LYS A 150 -3.95 -6.61 9.62
N LEU A 151 -3.55 -5.57 8.89
CA LEU A 151 -2.49 -4.65 9.34
C LEU A 151 -2.91 -3.93 10.63
N SER A 152 -4.17 -3.48 10.72
CA SER A 152 -4.73 -2.85 11.92
C SER A 152 -4.74 -3.81 13.13
N GLU A 153 -5.11 -5.07 12.91
CA GLU A 153 -5.05 -6.13 13.94
C GLU A 153 -3.61 -6.36 14.41
N ALA A 154 -2.67 -6.54 13.48
CA ALA A 154 -1.26 -6.74 13.79
C ALA A 154 -0.62 -5.56 14.56
N ILE A 155 -1.03 -4.32 14.25
CA ILE A 155 -0.62 -3.14 15.01
C ILE A 155 -1.24 -3.17 16.41
N SER A 156 -2.53 -3.50 16.52
CA SER A 156 -3.23 -3.55 17.80
C SER A 156 -2.59 -4.56 18.76
N GLU A 157 -2.24 -5.76 18.29
CA GLU A 157 -1.53 -6.77 19.07
C GLU A 157 -0.19 -6.28 19.63
N ARG A 158 0.56 -5.50 18.83
CA ARG A 158 1.84 -4.92 19.27
C ARG A 158 1.64 -3.78 20.26
N VAL A 159 0.60 -2.97 20.08
CA VAL A 159 0.21 -1.95 21.05
C VAL A 159 -0.17 -2.58 22.39
N ASP A 160 -0.89 -3.71 22.37
CA ASP A 160 -1.22 -4.45 23.59
C ASP A 160 0.04 -5.06 24.25
N ALA A 161 1.02 -5.49 23.46
CA ALA A 161 2.32 -5.92 23.98
C ALA A 161 3.10 -4.76 24.64
N ILE A 162 3.11 -3.56 24.02
CA ILE A 162 3.70 -2.34 24.59
C ILE A 162 3.02 -1.99 25.92
N GLU A 163 1.69 -2.05 25.99
CA GLU A 163 0.93 -1.78 27.22
C GLU A 163 1.30 -2.74 28.35
N ARG A 164 1.43 -4.04 28.03
CA ARG A 164 1.86 -5.06 29.01
C ARG A 164 3.26 -4.79 29.54
N ILE A 165 4.22 -4.47 28.67
CA ILE A 165 5.60 -4.14 29.08
C ILE A 165 5.61 -2.90 29.97
N ALA A 166 4.87 -1.84 29.60
CA ALA A 166 4.77 -0.63 30.40
C ALA A 166 4.15 -0.92 31.79
N ALA A 167 3.13 -1.76 31.85
CA ALA A 167 2.52 -2.18 33.11
C ALA A 167 3.50 -3.01 33.98
N GLU A 168 4.26 -3.93 33.38
CA GLU A 168 5.29 -4.69 34.10
C GLU A 168 6.35 -3.76 34.69
N VAL A 169 6.86 -2.82 33.90
CA VAL A 169 7.82 -1.81 34.37
C VAL A 169 7.27 -1.05 35.58
N ARG A 170 6.00 -0.62 35.56
CA ARG A 170 5.36 0.05 36.71
C ARG A 170 5.40 -0.81 37.98
N THR A 171 5.24 -2.13 37.88
CA THR A 171 5.33 -3.03 39.05
C THR A 171 6.74 -3.17 39.60
N LEU A 172 7.76 -2.99 38.76
CA LEU A 172 9.18 -3.09 39.15
C LEU A 172 9.69 -1.83 39.84
N ILE A 173 9.13 -0.66 39.51
CA ILE A 173 9.60 0.65 40.01
C ILE A 173 9.73 0.71 41.54
N PRO A 174 8.75 0.28 42.36
CA PRO A 174 8.89 0.35 43.81
C PRO A 174 10.10 -0.45 44.33
N ALA A 175 10.31 -1.66 43.81
CA ALA A 175 11.43 -2.51 44.21
C ALA A 175 12.77 -1.94 43.74
N ILE A 176 12.81 -1.36 42.53
CA ILE A 176 14.01 -0.68 42.01
C ILE A 176 14.34 0.53 42.88
N ARG A 177 13.35 1.39 43.20
CA ARG A 177 13.53 2.57 44.07
C ARG A 177 14.08 2.18 45.44
N GLU A 178 13.56 1.13 46.06
CA GLU A 178 14.06 0.66 47.36
C GLU A 178 15.48 0.10 47.26
N GLY A 179 15.80 -0.70 46.24
CA GLY A 179 17.15 -1.18 46.01
C GLY A 179 18.17 -0.06 45.76
N GLN A 180 17.75 1.00 45.06
CA GLN A 180 18.56 2.19 44.83
C GLN A 180 18.77 2.99 46.12
N ARG A 181 17.74 3.15 46.96
CA ARG A 181 17.84 3.76 48.28
C ARG A 181 18.84 3.02 49.17
N ALA A 182 18.75 1.69 49.24
CA ALA A 182 19.67 0.87 50.04
C ALA A 182 21.13 1.00 49.56
N LYS A 183 21.36 0.95 48.24
CA LYS A 183 22.69 1.14 47.64
C LYS A 183 23.27 2.53 47.96
N LEU A 184 22.44 3.58 47.90
CA LEU A 184 22.87 4.93 48.23
C LEU A 184 23.20 5.07 49.72
N ALA A 185 22.35 4.54 50.61
CA ALA A 185 22.59 4.56 52.05
C ALA A 185 23.89 3.86 52.44
N ALA A 186 24.19 2.70 51.83
CA ALA A 186 25.46 2.01 52.03
C ALA A 186 26.66 2.87 51.60
N ARG A 187 26.59 3.49 50.42
CA ARG A 187 27.66 4.39 49.93
C ARG A 187 27.87 5.62 50.80
N LEU A 188 26.80 6.17 51.38
CA LEU A 188 26.90 7.30 52.30
C LEU A 188 27.54 6.91 53.63
N ALA A 189 27.25 5.70 54.14
CA ALA A 189 27.84 5.18 55.37
C ALA A 189 29.36 4.92 55.24
N ASP A 190 29.84 4.60 54.04
CA ASP A 190 31.26 4.38 53.76
C ASP A 190 32.09 5.67 53.62
N LEU A 191 31.47 6.86 53.71
CA LEU A 191 32.19 8.12 53.56
C LEU A 191 33.02 8.46 54.81
N PRO A 192 34.31 8.84 54.66
CA PRO A 192 35.20 9.11 55.78
C PRO A 192 34.91 10.42 56.53
N HIS A 193 34.09 11.31 55.97
CA HIS A 193 33.73 12.60 56.55
C HIS A 193 32.21 12.80 56.47
N PRO A 194 31.59 13.47 57.47
CA PRO A 194 30.18 13.79 57.42
C PRO A 194 29.87 14.69 56.21
N VAL A 195 28.83 14.32 55.48
CA VAL A 195 28.37 15.08 54.31
C VAL A 195 27.64 16.34 54.77
N ASP A 196 27.89 17.47 54.10
CA ASP A 196 27.09 18.69 54.30
C ASP A 196 25.62 18.40 53.95
N PRO A 197 24.69 18.51 54.93
CA PRO A 197 23.27 18.17 54.73
C PRO A 197 22.63 18.92 53.55
N GLY A 198 22.93 20.21 53.39
CA GLY A 198 22.30 21.04 52.34
C GLY A 198 22.72 20.61 50.94
N ARG A 199 23.99 20.23 50.77
CA ARG A 199 24.51 19.72 49.50
C ARG A 199 24.02 18.30 49.22
N ALA A 200 23.93 17.45 50.25
CA ALA A 200 23.41 16.09 50.13
C ALA A 200 21.95 16.07 49.65
N GLU A 201 21.09 16.91 50.24
CA GLU A 201 19.69 17.04 49.84
C GLU A 201 19.54 17.50 48.38
N GLN A 202 20.32 18.50 47.96
CA GLN A 202 20.27 19.03 46.61
C GLN A 202 20.68 17.99 45.55
N GLU A 203 21.76 17.25 45.80
CA GLU A 203 22.22 16.17 44.91
C GLU A 203 21.23 15.00 44.89
N LEU A 204 20.59 14.68 46.02
CA LEU A 204 19.58 13.63 46.11
C LEU A 204 18.36 13.96 45.25
N VAL A 205 17.88 15.20 45.28
CA VAL A 205 16.77 15.66 44.44
C VAL A 205 17.11 15.53 42.95
N LEU A 206 18.30 16.00 42.53
CA LEU A 206 18.77 15.89 41.16
C LEU A 206 18.90 14.42 40.71
N TRP A 207 19.34 13.55 41.61
CA TRP A 207 19.47 12.13 41.33
C TRP A 207 18.10 11.45 41.20
N LEU A 208 17.16 11.73 42.10
CA LEU A 208 15.79 11.21 42.01
C LEU A 208 15.09 11.63 40.72
N GLN A 209 15.25 12.88 40.28
CA GLN A 209 14.72 13.35 38.99
C GLN A 209 15.28 12.57 37.79
N LYS A 210 16.54 12.13 37.86
CA LYS A 210 17.15 11.31 36.80
C LYS A 210 16.64 9.86 36.78
N LEU A 211 16.11 9.38 37.90
CA LEU A 211 15.58 8.03 38.04
C LEU A 211 14.07 7.95 37.83
N ASP A 212 13.39 9.08 37.82
CA ASP A 212 11.94 9.12 37.71
C ASP A 212 11.50 8.87 36.27
N VAL A 213 10.76 7.78 36.09
CA VAL A 213 10.25 7.28 34.80
C VAL A 213 8.72 7.25 34.77
N ASP A 214 8.05 7.71 35.84
CA ASP A 214 6.58 7.69 35.93
C ASP A 214 5.96 8.53 34.81
N GLU A 215 6.59 9.67 34.47
CA GLU A 215 6.14 10.54 33.39
C GLU A 215 6.20 9.87 32.02
N GLU A 216 7.30 9.17 31.69
CA GLU A 216 7.44 8.43 30.42
C GLU A 216 6.37 7.34 30.29
N LEU A 217 6.04 6.65 31.39
CA LEU A 217 5.03 5.60 31.40
C LEU A 217 3.60 6.14 31.24
N ASP A 218 3.33 7.31 31.81
CA ASP A 218 2.05 8.02 31.64
C ASP A 218 1.89 8.58 30.22
N ARG A 219 2.96 9.12 29.64
CA ARG A 219 2.99 9.53 28.23
C ARG A 219 2.77 8.33 27.31
N LEU A 220 3.47 7.21 27.53
CA LEU A 220 3.25 5.97 26.78
C LEU A 220 1.78 5.52 26.86
N SER A 221 1.18 5.53 28.04
CA SER A 221 -0.24 5.17 28.23
C SER A 221 -1.19 6.09 27.44
N SER A 222 -0.87 7.39 27.39
CA SER A 222 -1.60 8.37 26.60
C SER A 222 -1.46 8.11 25.10
N HIS A 223 -0.26 7.79 24.62
CA HIS A 223 0.01 7.44 23.22
C HIS A 223 -0.67 6.12 22.81
N ILE A 224 -0.75 5.12 23.70
CA ILE A 224 -1.50 3.87 23.50
C ILE A 224 -2.99 4.13 23.31
N SER A 225 -3.56 5.01 24.13
CA SER A 225 -4.97 5.39 24.00
C SER A 225 -5.23 6.10 22.67
N GLU A 226 -4.31 6.99 22.27
CA GLU A 226 -4.43 7.74 21.02
C GLU A 226 -4.25 6.85 19.79
N ILE A 227 -3.30 5.92 19.75
CA ILE A 227 -3.12 5.02 18.61
C ILE A 227 -4.36 4.13 18.41
N ARG A 228 -4.94 3.60 19.49
CA ARG A 228 -6.19 2.83 19.47
C ARG A 228 -7.37 3.64 18.92
N ARG A 229 -7.41 4.95 19.19
CA ARG A 229 -8.43 5.86 18.66
C ARG A 229 -8.22 6.12 17.17
N VAL A 230 -6.98 6.38 16.76
CA VAL A 230 -6.61 6.65 15.37
C VAL A 230 -6.92 5.46 14.47
N LEU A 231 -6.63 4.23 14.91
CA LEU A 231 -6.91 3.03 14.12
C LEU A 231 -8.40 2.83 13.78
N LYS A 232 -9.31 3.47 14.52
CA LYS A 232 -10.76 3.40 14.29
C LYS A 232 -11.30 4.51 13.38
N GLN A 233 -10.45 5.45 12.96
CA GLN A 233 -10.87 6.57 12.13
C GLN A 233 -11.14 6.13 10.68
N ARG A 234 -11.95 6.93 9.97
CA ARG A 234 -12.28 6.69 8.56
C ARG A 234 -11.45 7.51 7.58
N GLU A 235 -10.75 8.52 8.07
CA GLU A 235 -9.83 9.35 7.30
C GLU A 235 -8.44 8.70 7.17
N PRO A 236 -7.59 9.16 6.24
CA PRO A 236 -6.25 8.63 6.12
C PRO A 236 -5.40 8.86 7.38
N VAL A 237 -4.82 7.81 7.95
CA VAL A 237 -4.18 7.88 9.28
C VAL A 237 -2.67 7.71 9.28
N GLY A 238 -2.06 7.24 8.19
CA GLY A 238 -0.63 6.88 8.14
C GLY A 238 0.32 7.96 8.69
N ARG A 239 0.17 9.22 8.26
CA ARG A 239 1.02 10.32 8.75
C ARG A 239 0.86 10.58 10.25
N ARG A 240 -0.36 10.45 10.77
CA ARG A 240 -0.64 10.64 12.20
C ARG A 240 -0.04 9.51 13.03
N LEU A 241 -0.12 8.28 12.53
CA LEU A 241 0.53 7.12 13.13
C LEU A 241 2.05 7.28 13.14
N ASP A 242 2.66 7.78 12.07
CA ASP A 242 4.10 8.07 12.03
C ASP A 242 4.53 9.06 13.14
N PHE A 243 3.77 10.14 13.35
CA PHE A 243 4.05 11.09 14.44
C PHE A 243 3.93 10.42 15.81
N LEU A 244 2.89 9.63 16.05
CA LEU A 244 2.75 8.91 17.31
C LEU A 244 3.93 7.98 17.55
N LEU A 245 4.39 7.26 16.52
CA LEU A 245 5.53 6.35 16.63
C LEU A 245 6.87 7.07 16.89
N GLN A 246 6.99 8.34 16.51
CA GLN A 246 8.12 9.17 16.93
C GLN A 246 8.06 9.47 18.42
N GLU A 247 6.88 9.83 18.93
CA GLU A 247 6.68 10.09 20.36
C GLU A 247 6.90 8.80 21.19
N PHE A 248 6.33 7.66 20.78
CA PHE A 248 6.62 6.36 21.40
C PHE A 248 8.11 6.06 21.49
N ASN A 249 8.85 6.31 20.39
CA ASN A 249 10.30 6.08 20.35
C ASN A 249 11.04 7.03 21.30
N ARG A 250 10.61 8.30 21.41
CA ARG A 250 11.14 9.26 22.40
C ARG A 250 10.97 8.73 23.81
N GLU A 251 9.77 8.29 24.18
CA GLU A 251 9.50 7.80 25.53
C GLU A 251 10.28 6.50 25.84
N ALA A 252 10.38 5.58 24.88
CA ALA A 252 11.19 4.37 25.03
C ALA A 252 12.70 4.67 25.16
N ASN A 253 13.22 5.69 24.47
CA ASN A 253 14.60 6.15 24.62
C ASN A 253 14.86 6.76 25.99
N THR A 254 13.95 7.61 26.47
CA THR A 254 14.08 8.25 27.78
C THR A 254 13.96 7.23 28.91
N LEU A 255 13.03 6.28 28.82
CA LEU A 255 12.95 5.15 29.75
C LEU A 255 14.27 4.36 29.80
N GLY A 256 14.86 4.08 28.64
CA GLY A 256 16.15 3.37 28.53
C GLY A 256 17.33 4.16 29.10
N SER A 257 17.39 5.48 28.87
CA SER A 257 18.49 6.33 29.36
C SER A 257 18.41 6.63 30.85
N LYS A 258 17.20 6.62 31.43
CA LYS A 258 16.96 6.73 32.87
C LYS A 258 17.02 5.39 33.61
N SER A 259 17.11 4.27 32.88
CA SER A 259 17.13 2.93 33.45
C SER A 259 18.37 2.68 34.31
N VAL A 260 18.15 2.18 35.53
CA VAL A 260 19.21 1.81 36.49
C VAL A 260 19.14 0.35 36.93
N ASP A 261 18.25 -0.42 36.31
CA ASP A 261 18.05 -1.85 36.53
C ASP A 261 18.04 -2.55 35.17
N SER A 262 18.63 -3.75 35.09
CA SER A 262 18.71 -4.48 33.83
C SER A 262 17.33 -4.84 33.27
N ARG A 263 16.33 -5.06 34.13
CA ARG A 263 14.96 -5.37 33.71
C ARG A 263 14.32 -4.20 32.97
N THR A 264 14.48 -2.97 33.48
CA THR A 264 13.96 -1.76 32.81
C THR A 264 14.74 -1.43 31.55
N SER A 265 16.04 -1.77 31.48
CA SER A 265 16.84 -1.62 30.26
C SER A 265 16.37 -2.58 29.17
N ASN A 266 16.10 -3.84 29.53
CA ASN A 266 15.55 -4.83 28.59
C ASN A 266 14.16 -4.43 28.09
N ALA A 267 13.28 -3.98 29.01
CA ALA A 267 11.97 -3.48 28.63
C ALA A 267 12.04 -2.32 27.62
N ALA A 268 12.98 -1.38 27.80
CA ALA A 268 13.17 -0.28 26.86
C ALA A 268 13.64 -0.77 25.47
N VAL A 269 14.43 -1.84 25.39
CA VAL A 269 14.81 -2.47 24.12
C VAL A 269 13.61 -3.16 23.47
N ASP A 270 12.85 -3.94 24.23
CA ASP A 270 11.67 -4.65 23.73
C ASP A 270 10.60 -3.67 23.19
N LEU A 271 10.40 -2.55 23.89
CA LEU A 271 9.54 -1.47 23.41
C LEU A 271 10.01 -0.93 22.07
N LYS A 272 11.31 -0.65 21.90
CA LYS A 272 11.85 -0.14 20.63
C LYS A 272 11.64 -1.11 19.48
N VAL A 273 11.85 -2.41 19.72
CA VAL A 273 11.61 -3.45 18.72
C VAL A 273 10.14 -3.46 18.28
N LEU A 274 9.20 -3.41 19.22
CA LEU A 274 7.77 -3.36 18.90
C LEU A 274 7.39 -2.08 18.14
N ILE A 275 7.94 -0.93 18.54
CA ILE A 275 7.70 0.36 17.88
C ILE A 275 8.20 0.34 16.43
N ASP A 276 9.39 -0.21 16.18
CA ASP A 276 9.94 -0.31 14.83
C ASP A 276 9.14 -1.29 13.95
N GLN A 277 8.68 -2.42 14.52
CA GLN A 277 7.78 -3.33 13.82
C GLN A 277 6.45 -2.66 13.45
N ILE A 278 5.86 -1.86 14.35
CA ILE A 278 4.64 -1.10 14.04
C ILE A 278 4.94 -0.08 12.93
N ARG A 279 6.08 0.61 12.97
CA ARG A 279 6.49 1.59 11.96
C ARG A 279 6.56 0.97 10.57
N GLU A 280 7.08 -0.24 10.43
CA GLU A 280 7.11 -0.96 9.16
C GLU A 280 5.69 -1.20 8.61
N GLN A 281 4.74 -1.57 9.47
CA GLN A 281 3.34 -1.79 9.04
C GLN A 281 2.65 -0.48 8.66
N VAL A 282 2.90 0.61 9.41
CA VAL A 282 2.31 1.93 9.14
C VAL A 282 2.70 2.49 7.78
N GLN A 283 3.90 2.18 7.27
CA GLN A 283 4.32 2.56 5.93
C GLN A 283 3.43 1.98 4.82
N ASN A 284 2.69 0.91 5.11
CA ASN A 284 1.80 0.23 4.17
C ASN A 284 0.30 0.56 4.37
N ILE A 285 -0.04 1.53 5.24
CA ILE A 285 -1.42 1.90 5.56
C ILE A 285 -1.78 3.30 5.04
N GLU A 286 -2.92 3.43 4.35
CA GLU A 286 -3.63 4.69 4.17
C GLU A 286 -4.91 4.78 5.01
#